data_AF-A0A484NUD9-F1
#
_entry.id   AF-A0A484NUD9-F1
#
_cell.length_a   1.000
_cell.length_b   1.000
_cell.length_c   1.000
_cell.angle_alpha   90.00
_cell.angle_beta   90.00
_cell.angle_gamma   90.00
#
_symmetry.space_group_name_H-M   'P 1'
#
loop_
_entity.id
_entity.type
_entity.pdbx_description
1 polymer ?
#
loop_
_entity_poly.entity_id
_entity_poly.type
_entity_poly.pdbx_seq_one_letter_code
_entity_poly.pdbx_strand_id
1 'polypeptide(L)'
;MLYVIGEALKADMAVVLVADLTPHKSLADAEGMSKWTSNVIWTHEAKPEIAFSRKFQNNALQRDPKTTYLFKAFEVHILPPGKYLLTGGDDYLLNATLDAFGKKSGATGKARGSRGTASLTPETYREYYFEMNWKEGTTHTQTRSQQTCTTIHRASGNCVAWSEQQYDETTPGMGAGYYQDTDSRDIPALKVQVRLPPKQALASFTLQGGQLVLSQRSHLKTPSYRYRQGNCRKVAADRVDCPLEGFTVHTLPPPMDFTRNYLATRATLNAEQQALLSRLVPMQVTLLGRQGPADPVWGTPISLPE
;
A
#
# COMPACT_ATOMS: atom_id res chain seq x y z
N MET A 1 -12.57 -8.77 14.09
CA MET A 1 -11.26 -9.13 13.47
C MET A 1 -10.41 -10.02 14.36
N LEU A 2 -9.98 -9.59 15.56
CA LEU A 2 -9.12 -10.42 16.43
C LEU A 2 -9.68 -11.80 16.77
N TYR A 3 -10.99 -11.92 16.97
CA TYR A 3 -11.66 -13.22 17.14
C TYR A 3 -11.42 -14.15 15.94
N VAL A 4 -11.58 -13.65 14.71
CA VAL A 4 -11.36 -14.41 13.47
C VAL A 4 -9.90 -14.85 13.36
N ILE A 5 -8.95 -14.00 13.75
CA ILE A 5 -7.54 -14.37 13.83
C ILE A 5 -7.35 -15.52 14.82
N GLY A 6 -7.93 -15.41 16.02
CA GLY A 6 -7.86 -16.47 17.03
C GLY A 6 -8.42 -17.81 16.53
N GLU A 7 -9.60 -17.80 15.90
CA GLU A 7 -10.22 -19.02 15.36
C GLU A 7 -9.43 -19.62 14.20
N ALA A 8 -8.90 -18.78 13.30
CA ALA A 8 -8.05 -19.26 12.20
C ALA A 8 -6.79 -19.97 12.73
N LEU A 9 -6.12 -19.40 13.74
CA LEU A 9 -4.93 -20.01 14.33
C LEU A 9 -5.26 -21.33 15.06
N LYS A 10 -6.44 -21.46 15.67
CA LYS A 10 -6.91 -22.72 16.27
C LYS A 10 -7.24 -23.78 15.21
N ALA A 11 -7.68 -23.37 14.03
CA ALA A 11 -7.96 -24.23 12.89
C ALA A 11 -6.70 -24.61 12.08
N ASP A 12 -5.51 -24.54 12.69
CA ASP A 12 -4.21 -24.86 12.08
C ASP A 12 -3.82 -23.97 10.88
N MET A 13 -4.50 -22.84 10.68
CA MET A 13 -4.11 -21.85 9.68
C MET A 13 -3.02 -20.93 10.23
N ALA A 14 -2.21 -20.36 9.34
CA ALA A 14 -1.31 -19.27 9.67
C ALA A 14 -1.99 -17.93 9.38
N VAL A 15 -1.69 -16.93 10.20
CA VAL A 15 -2.14 -15.56 9.98
C VAL A 15 -0.93 -14.67 9.71
N VAL A 16 -0.91 -14.05 8.54
CA VAL A 16 0.11 -13.07 8.15
C VAL A 16 -0.49 -11.67 8.27
N LEU A 17 0.10 -10.86 9.15
CA LEU A 17 -0.17 -9.44 9.24
C LEU A 17 0.80 -8.70 8.32
N VAL A 18 0.26 -7.84 7.47
CA VAL A 18 1.06 -6.92 6.66
C VAL A 18 0.85 -5.53 7.22
N ALA A 19 1.91 -4.94 7.78
CA ALA A 19 1.83 -3.56 8.25
C ALA A 19 1.61 -2.60 7.07
N ASP A 20 0.60 -1.75 7.20
CA ASP A 20 0.38 -0.60 6.34
C ASP A 20 1.34 0.52 6.74
N LEU A 21 2.63 0.24 6.54
CA LEU A 21 3.73 1.20 6.65
C LEU A 21 4.04 1.89 5.34
N THR A 22 3.30 1.52 4.31
CA THR A 22 3.24 2.35 3.13
C THR A 22 2.84 3.74 3.60
N PRO A 23 3.60 4.79 3.23
CA PRO A 23 3.19 6.12 3.56
C PRO A 23 1.79 6.29 2.97
N HIS A 24 0.75 6.24 3.81
CA HIS A 24 -0.47 6.99 3.58
C HIS A 24 -0.12 8.45 3.71
N LYS A 25 0.85 8.92 2.94
CA LYS A 25 0.90 10.31 2.70
C LYS A 25 -0.34 10.55 1.85
N SER A 26 -1.08 11.55 2.31
CA SER A 26 -2.29 12.08 1.73
C SER A 26 -2.17 12.28 0.22
N LEU A 27 -3.21 12.80 -0.41
CA LEU A 27 -3.15 13.40 -1.74
C LEU A 27 -1.83 14.17 -2.01
N ALA A 28 -1.24 14.79 -0.99
CA ALA A 28 0.12 15.35 -0.95
C ALA A 28 1.31 14.44 -1.35
N ASP A 29 1.10 13.22 -1.83
CA ASP A 29 2.15 12.28 -2.24
C ASP A 29 1.95 11.70 -3.64
N ALA A 30 1.08 12.35 -4.40
CA ALA A 30 0.72 12.07 -5.79
C ALA A 30 1.89 11.57 -6.66
N GLU A 31 3.03 12.25 -6.59
CA GLU A 31 4.22 11.93 -7.39
C GLU A 31 4.92 10.60 -7.03
N GLY A 32 4.69 10.07 -5.83
CA GLY A 32 5.31 8.82 -5.37
C GLY A 32 4.55 7.58 -5.84
N MET A 33 3.23 7.67 -6.04
CA MET A 33 2.35 6.52 -6.25
C MET A 33 2.59 5.80 -7.60
N SER A 34 3.12 6.50 -8.60
CA SER A 34 3.47 5.94 -9.92
C SER A 34 4.87 5.32 -9.98
N LYS A 35 5.71 5.54 -8.95
CA LYS A 35 7.13 5.15 -8.96
C LYS A 35 7.37 3.77 -8.34
N TRP A 36 6.37 3.19 -7.69
CA TRP A 36 6.47 1.89 -7.05
C TRP A 36 5.10 1.26 -6.82
N THR A 37 5.10 -0.04 -6.52
CA THR A 37 3.91 -0.83 -6.17
C THR A 37 4.26 -1.83 -5.07
N SER A 38 3.32 -2.08 -4.15
CA SER A 38 3.52 -3.10 -3.10
C SER A 38 3.09 -4.51 -3.52
N ASN A 39 2.54 -4.67 -4.73
CA ASN A 39 1.92 -5.90 -5.21
C ASN A 39 2.99 -6.93 -5.60
N VAL A 40 3.66 -7.49 -4.60
CA VAL A 40 4.55 -8.65 -4.74
C VAL A 40 3.75 -9.90 -4.44
N ILE A 41 3.93 -10.94 -5.26
CA ILE A 41 3.16 -12.17 -5.21
C ILE A 41 4.02 -13.31 -4.67
N TRP A 42 3.49 -13.93 -3.63
CA TRP A 42 4.01 -15.16 -3.02
C TRP A 42 3.03 -16.29 -3.30
N THR A 43 3.52 -17.38 -3.87
CA THR A 43 2.68 -18.52 -4.26
C THR A 43 3.02 -19.73 -3.41
N HIS A 44 2.01 -20.46 -2.92
CA HIS A 44 2.22 -21.69 -2.17
C HIS A 44 2.84 -22.77 -3.08
N GLU A 45 3.96 -23.35 -2.66
CA GLU A 45 4.79 -24.24 -3.48
C GLU A 45 4.02 -25.50 -3.94
N ALA A 46 3.29 -26.15 -3.03
CA ALA A 46 2.53 -27.37 -3.34
C ALA A 46 1.09 -27.11 -3.83
N LYS A 47 0.62 -25.85 -3.78
CA LYS A 47 -0.77 -25.46 -4.10
C LYS A 47 -0.77 -24.10 -4.82
N PRO A 48 -0.32 -24.05 -6.08
CA PRO A 48 -0.04 -22.78 -6.77
C PRO A 48 -1.25 -21.87 -6.98
N GLU A 49 -2.47 -22.39 -6.83
CA GLU A 49 -3.72 -21.62 -6.79
C GLU A 49 -3.83 -20.72 -5.56
N ILE A 50 -3.07 -21.00 -4.51
CA ILE A 50 -3.04 -20.22 -3.28
C ILE A 50 -1.90 -19.21 -3.36
N ALA A 51 -2.26 -17.94 -3.51
CA ALA A 51 -1.32 -16.83 -3.56
C ALA A 51 -1.62 -15.81 -2.46
N PHE A 52 -0.54 -15.25 -1.92
CA PHE A 52 -0.52 -14.13 -1.01
C PHE A 52 0.15 -12.96 -1.71
N SER A 53 -0.55 -11.85 -1.80
CA SER A 53 0.02 -10.56 -2.20
C SER A 53 -0.57 -9.48 -1.31
N ARG A 54 0.20 -8.41 -1.09
CA ARG A 54 -0.38 -7.20 -0.52
C ARG A 54 -1.49 -6.72 -1.46
N LYS A 55 -2.66 -6.38 -0.93
CA LYS A 55 -3.78 -5.87 -1.74
C LYS A 55 -3.74 -4.35 -1.95
N PHE A 56 -2.70 -3.68 -1.46
CA PHE A 56 -2.61 -2.23 -1.56
C PHE A 56 -2.31 -1.79 -3.00
N GLN A 57 -3.39 -1.44 -3.69
CA GLN A 57 -3.37 -0.97 -5.06
C GLN A 57 -2.97 0.51 -5.05
N ASN A 58 -1.84 0.81 -5.69
CA ASN A 58 -1.42 2.17 -6.03
C ASN A 58 -2.38 2.79 -7.06
N ASN A 59 -3.08 1.99 -7.85
CA ASN A 59 -4.24 2.40 -8.63
C ASN A 59 -5.50 2.47 -7.73
N ALA A 60 -6.00 3.67 -7.46
CA ALA A 60 -7.19 3.87 -6.61
C ALA A 60 -8.43 3.16 -7.16
N LEU A 61 -8.54 2.98 -8.48
CA LEU A 61 -9.67 2.31 -9.13
C LEU A 61 -9.77 0.82 -8.81
N GLN A 62 -8.67 0.22 -8.36
CA GLN A 62 -8.59 -1.22 -8.10
C GLN A 62 -8.61 -1.56 -6.61
N ARG A 63 -8.78 -0.56 -5.74
CA ARG A 63 -8.88 -0.80 -4.30
C ARG A 63 -10.18 -1.56 -4.01
N ASP A 64 -10.06 -2.71 -3.35
CA ASP A 64 -11.22 -3.43 -2.85
C ASP A 64 -11.70 -2.77 -1.56
N PRO A 65 -12.90 -2.12 -1.55
CA PRO A 65 -13.43 -1.45 -0.37
C PRO A 65 -13.76 -2.43 0.77
N LYS A 66 -13.80 -3.74 0.49
CA LYS A 66 -14.06 -4.80 1.48
C LYS A 66 -12.78 -5.36 2.11
N THR A 67 -11.60 -4.86 1.72
CA THR A 67 -10.33 -5.29 2.32
C THR A 67 -10.38 -5.10 3.83
N THR A 68 -10.20 -6.19 4.56
CA THR A 68 -10.37 -6.16 6.01
C THR A 68 -9.05 -5.88 6.70
N TYR A 69 -9.02 -4.80 7.48
CA TYR A 69 -7.85 -4.36 8.23
C TYR A 69 -8.03 -4.60 9.73
N LEU A 70 -6.97 -5.06 10.39
CA LEU A 70 -6.85 -5.00 11.83
C LEU A 70 -6.39 -3.60 12.23
N PHE A 71 -7.21 -2.92 13.03
CA PHE A 71 -7.00 -1.54 13.51
C PHE A 71 -6.78 -0.48 12.42
N LYS A 72 -7.10 -0.76 11.15
CA LYS A 72 -6.75 0.09 9.99
C LYS A 72 -5.24 0.25 9.74
N ALA A 73 -4.39 -0.57 10.37
CA ALA A 73 -2.94 -0.51 10.19
C ALA A 73 -2.31 -1.83 9.75
N PHE A 74 -3.06 -2.94 9.79
CA PHE A 74 -2.57 -4.22 9.33
C PHE A 74 -3.57 -4.87 8.40
N GLU A 75 -3.15 -5.21 7.19
CA GLU A 75 -3.90 -6.15 6.35
C GLU A 75 -3.76 -7.56 6.94
N VAL A 76 -4.85 -8.29 6.99
CA VAL A 76 -4.89 -9.64 7.59
C VAL A 76 -5.05 -10.68 6.50
N HIS A 77 -4.11 -11.61 6.42
CA HIS A 77 -4.15 -12.75 5.50
C HIS A 77 -4.20 -14.05 6.28
N ILE A 78 -5.22 -14.86 6.03
CA ILE A 78 -5.34 -16.21 6.59
C ILE A 78 -4.90 -17.18 5.50
N LEU A 79 -3.82 -17.91 5.77
CA LEU A 79 -3.12 -18.72 4.79
C LEU A 79 -2.93 -20.14 5.33
N PRO A 80 -3.04 -21.19 4.50
CA PRO A 80 -2.67 -22.53 4.94
C PRO A 80 -1.17 -22.60 5.26
N PRO A 81 -0.77 -23.51 6.17
CA PRO A 81 0.65 -23.74 6.45
C PRO A 81 1.34 -24.34 5.22
N GLY A 82 2.64 -24.07 5.11
CA GLY A 82 3.46 -24.55 4.01
C GLY A 82 4.49 -23.52 3.53
N LYS A 83 5.20 -23.90 2.46
CA LYS A 83 6.24 -23.08 1.86
C LYS A 83 5.65 -22.19 0.77
N TYR A 84 5.99 -20.91 0.83
CA TYR A 84 5.59 -19.89 -0.12
C TYR A 84 6.81 -19.36 -0.86
N LEU A 85 6.68 -19.15 -2.16
CA LEU A 85 7.74 -18.70 -3.06
C LEU A 85 7.41 -17.33 -3.61
N LEU A 86 8.37 -16.40 -3.63
CA LEU A 86 8.23 -15.12 -4.31
C LEU A 86 8.29 -15.35 -5.81
N THR A 87 7.14 -15.35 -6.47
CA THR A 87 7.00 -15.73 -7.88
C THR A 87 6.52 -14.61 -8.78
N GLY A 88 6.50 -13.36 -8.32
CA GLY A 88 6.17 -12.26 -9.21
C GLY A 88 5.66 -11.01 -8.52
N GLY A 89 4.95 -10.21 -9.30
CA GLY A 89 4.27 -9.01 -8.85
C GLY A 89 3.54 -8.30 -9.98
N ASP A 90 2.77 -7.29 -9.63
CA ASP A 90 1.94 -6.52 -10.55
C ASP A 90 2.38 -5.05 -10.51
N ASP A 91 2.73 -4.51 -11.68
CA ASP A 91 3.26 -3.16 -11.90
C ASP A 91 2.51 -2.47 -13.06
N TYR A 92 2.82 -1.21 -13.37
CA TYR A 92 2.08 -0.42 -14.37
C TYR A 92 3.00 0.32 -15.34
N LEU A 93 2.62 0.34 -16.62
CA LEU A 93 3.13 1.26 -17.63
C LEU A 93 2.07 2.34 -17.86
N LEU A 94 2.33 3.54 -17.39
CA LEU A 94 1.42 4.68 -17.53
C LEU A 94 1.52 5.29 -18.94
N ASN A 95 0.42 5.88 -19.42
CA ASN A 95 0.32 6.51 -20.73
C ASN A 95 0.73 5.58 -21.89
N ALA A 96 0.41 4.30 -21.76
CA ALA A 96 0.75 3.26 -22.72
C ALA A 96 -0.50 2.52 -23.20
N THR A 97 -0.49 2.14 -24.47
CA THR A 97 -1.53 1.32 -25.09
C THR A 97 -0.95 0.01 -25.63
N LEU A 98 -1.81 -1.00 -25.76
CA LEU A 98 -1.36 -2.34 -26.15
C LEU A 98 -0.83 -2.38 -27.58
N ASP A 99 -1.27 -1.46 -28.44
CA ASP A 99 -0.85 -1.36 -29.85
C ASP A 99 0.64 -1.02 -30.03
N ALA A 100 1.26 -0.43 -29.00
CA ALA A 100 2.71 -0.25 -28.95
C ALA A 100 3.47 -1.58 -28.80
N PHE A 101 2.78 -2.67 -28.45
CA PHE A 101 3.35 -3.99 -28.14
C PHE A 101 2.77 -5.09 -29.04
N GLY A 102 3.43 -6.25 -29.09
CA GLY A 102 2.82 -7.46 -29.65
C GLY A 102 2.52 -7.44 -31.15
N LYS A 103 3.30 -6.71 -31.97
CA LYS A 103 3.17 -6.67 -33.45
C LYS A 103 3.15 -8.06 -34.12
N LYS A 104 3.62 -9.10 -33.43
CA LYS A 104 3.57 -10.49 -33.89
C LYS A 104 2.53 -11.26 -33.07
N SER A 105 1.61 -11.93 -33.75
CA SER A 105 0.72 -12.90 -33.11
C SER A 105 1.51 -14.10 -32.57
N GLY A 106 1.01 -14.72 -31.51
CA GLY A 106 1.54 -15.96 -30.97
C GLY A 106 0.49 -16.71 -30.18
N ALA A 107 0.53 -18.04 -30.24
CA ALA A 107 -0.33 -18.86 -29.39
C ALA A 107 -0.01 -18.62 -27.91
N THR A 108 -1.03 -18.73 -27.04
CA THR A 108 -0.89 -18.63 -25.59
C THR A 108 0.26 -19.53 -25.11
N GLY A 109 1.15 -18.99 -24.28
CA GLY A 109 2.31 -19.73 -23.75
C GLY A 109 3.57 -19.68 -24.62
N LYS A 110 3.50 -19.38 -25.92
CA LYS A 110 4.70 -19.32 -26.80
C LYS A 110 5.64 -18.15 -26.52
N ALA A 111 5.17 -17.14 -25.80
CA ALA A 111 5.99 -16.02 -25.35
C ALA A 111 6.61 -16.22 -23.96
N ARG A 112 6.37 -17.37 -23.30
CA ARG A 112 6.93 -17.63 -21.98
C ARG A 112 8.42 -17.93 -22.10
N GLY A 113 9.24 -17.12 -21.44
CA GLY A 113 10.67 -17.38 -21.30
C GLY A 113 10.96 -18.35 -20.16
N SER A 114 12.14 -18.97 -20.17
CA SER A 114 12.62 -19.82 -19.06
C SER A 114 12.74 -19.06 -17.73
N ARG A 115 12.92 -17.73 -17.80
CA ARG A 115 12.98 -16.81 -16.66
C ARG A 115 11.60 -16.32 -16.18
N GLY A 116 10.54 -16.61 -16.94
CA GLY A 116 9.19 -16.12 -16.65
C GLY A 116 8.61 -15.25 -17.75
N THR A 117 7.54 -14.54 -17.40
CA THR A 117 6.71 -13.80 -18.34
C THR A 117 6.22 -12.51 -17.72
N ALA A 118 6.23 -11.44 -18.50
CA ALA A 118 5.50 -10.22 -18.22
C ALA A 118 4.25 -10.20 -19.12
N SER A 119 3.07 -10.28 -18.53
CA SER A 119 1.80 -10.17 -19.26
C SER A 119 1.28 -8.74 -19.15
N LEU A 120 1.03 -8.11 -20.29
CA LEU A 120 0.51 -6.75 -20.41
C LEU A 120 -0.96 -6.81 -20.78
N THR A 121 -1.80 -6.12 -20.01
CA THR A 121 -3.24 -5.96 -20.26
C THR A 121 -3.63 -4.49 -20.14
N PRO A 122 -4.49 -3.95 -21.03
CA PRO A 122 -5.04 -2.61 -20.89
C PRO A 122 -5.74 -2.41 -19.55
N GLU A 123 -5.51 -1.25 -18.93
CA GLU A 123 -6.20 -0.84 -17.72
C GLU A 123 -6.32 0.68 -17.67
N THR A 124 -7.29 1.19 -16.92
CA THR A 124 -7.36 2.61 -16.54
C THR A 124 -6.63 2.83 -15.23
N TYR A 125 -5.79 3.84 -15.16
CA TYR A 125 -5.06 4.21 -13.95
C TYR A 125 -5.45 5.61 -13.48
N ARG A 126 -5.79 5.74 -12.18
CA ARG A 126 -6.01 7.04 -11.54
C ARG A 126 -4.67 7.67 -11.20
N GLU A 127 -4.21 8.58 -12.04
CA GLU A 127 -3.03 9.41 -11.78
C GLU A 127 -3.41 10.58 -10.87
N TYR A 128 -2.61 10.84 -9.84
CA TYR A 128 -2.70 12.04 -9.02
C TYR A 128 -1.58 12.98 -9.45
N TYR A 129 -1.86 14.28 -9.45
CA TYR A 129 -0.89 15.32 -9.81
C TYR A 129 -1.06 16.56 -8.95
N PHE A 130 -0.01 17.37 -8.87
CA PHE A 130 -0.06 18.68 -8.22
C PHE A 130 -0.42 19.76 -9.23
N GLU A 131 -1.26 20.69 -8.80
CA GLU A 131 -1.64 21.87 -9.56
C GLU A 131 -1.67 23.10 -8.64
N MET A 132 -1.31 24.27 -9.16
CA MET A 132 -1.38 25.52 -8.42
C MET A 132 -2.71 26.21 -8.69
N ASN A 133 -3.59 26.23 -7.70
CA ASN A 133 -4.90 26.85 -7.82
C ASN A 133 -4.98 28.13 -7.00
N TRP A 134 -5.60 29.16 -7.57
CA TRP A 134 -5.97 30.36 -6.82
C TRP A 134 -7.10 30.02 -5.85
N LYS A 135 -6.95 30.41 -4.58
CA LYS A 135 -7.99 30.31 -3.56
C LYS A 135 -8.29 31.66 -2.97
N GLU A 136 -9.58 31.92 -2.77
CA GLU A 136 -10.04 33.09 -2.06
C GLU A 136 -9.66 33.03 -0.58
N GLY A 137 -9.48 34.20 0.03
CA GLY A 137 -9.23 34.31 1.46
C GLY A 137 -10.41 33.77 2.26
N THR A 138 -10.14 33.00 3.30
CA THR A 138 -11.15 32.50 4.22
C THR A 138 -11.14 33.32 5.50
N THR A 139 -12.30 33.50 6.11
CA THR A 139 -12.45 34.05 7.46
C THR A 139 -13.17 33.04 8.34
N HIS A 140 -12.92 33.09 9.64
CA HIS A 140 -13.62 32.27 10.62
C HIS A 140 -14.31 33.19 11.60
N THR A 141 -15.62 33.07 11.73
CA THR A 141 -16.43 33.85 12.67
C THR A 141 -16.85 32.95 13.81
N GLN A 142 -16.53 33.35 15.04
CA GLN A 142 -16.97 32.67 16.26
C GLN A 142 -17.74 33.66 17.14
N THR A 143 -18.96 33.30 17.52
CA THR A 143 -19.72 34.05 18.52
C THR A 143 -19.14 33.77 19.90
N ARG A 144 -18.71 34.83 20.60
CA ARG A 144 -18.23 34.78 21.99
C ARG A 144 -19.18 35.54 22.91
N SER A 145 -19.16 35.19 24.18
CA SER A 145 -19.93 35.87 25.22
C SER A 145 -18.96 36.53 26.19
N GLN A 146 -19.20 37.81 26.50
CA GLN A 146 -18.47 38.52 27.54
C GLN A 146 -19.45 39.07 28.58
N GLN A 147 -19.02 39.07 29.83
CA GLN A 147 -19.74 39.71 30.93
C GLN A 147 -19.40 41.20 30.93
N THR A 148 -20.38 42.07 30.68
CA THR A 148 -20.22 43.53 30.71
C THR A 148 -20.94 44.12 31.92
N CYS A 149 -20.28 45.07 32.58
CA CYS A 149 -20.86 45.77 33.71
C CYS A 149 -21.90 46.77 33.21
N THR A 150 -23.17 46.63 33.63
CA THR A 150 -24.25 47.54 33.24
C THR A 150 -24.59 48.55 34.32
N THR A 151 -24.13 48.34 35.56
CA THR A 151 -24.37 49.28 36.66
C THR A 151 -23.19 49.30 37.62
N ILE A 152 -22.72 50.51 37.95
CA ILE A 152 -21.59 50.76 38.86
C ILE A 152 -22.06 51.44 40.15
N HIS A 153 -21.46 51.05 41.28
CA HIS A 153 -21.69 51.70 42.56
C HIS A 153 -20.91 53.01 42.64
N ARG A 154 -21.63 54.15 42.73
CA ARG A 154 -21.08 55.50 42.56
C ARG A 154 -19.93 55.87 43.52
N ALA A 155 -19.91 55.32 44.73
CA ALA A 155 -18.91 55.67 45.75
C ALA A 155 -17.64 54.80 45.71
N SER A 156 -17.75 53.53 45.31
CA SER A 156 -16.62 52.59 45.30
C SER A 156 -16.10 52.27 43.90
N GLY A 157 -16.83 52.66 42.85
CA GLY A 157 -16.49 52.33 41.46
C GLY A 157 -16.72 50.87 41.09
N ASN A 158 -17.15 50.02 42.02
CA ASN A 158 -17.33 48.59 41.78
C ASN A 158 -18.56 48.31 40.91
N CYS A 159 -18.47 47.29 40.06
CA CYS A 159 -19.63 46.80 39.31
C CYS A 159 -20.62 46.05 40.21
N VAL A 160 -21.91 46.38 40.10
CA VAL A 160 -22.99 45.76 40.90
C VAL A 160 -24.03 45.02 40.07
N ALA A 161 -24.03 45.19 38.75
CA ALA A 161 -24.86 44.39 37.84
C ALA A 161 -24.08 44.06 36.57
N TRP A 162 -24.13 42.78 36.19
CA TRP A 162 -23.47 42.24 35.00
C TRP A 162 -24.53 41.74 34.01
N SER A 163 -24.28 41.96 32.73
CA SER A 163 -25.06 41.36 31.64
C SER A 163 -24.13 40.52 30.77
N GLU A 164 -24.63 39.39 30.30
CA GLU A 164 -23.94 38.63 29.27
C GLU A 164 -24.25 39.27 27.90
N GLN A 165 -23.22 39.62 27.15
CA GLN A 165 -23.34 40.18 25.82
C GLN A 165 -22.59 39.28 24.84
N GLN A 166 -23.29 38.85 23.80
CA GLN A 166 -22.68 38.11 22.69
C GLN A 166 -22.11 39.08 21.66
N TYR A 167 -20.95 38.74 21.13
CA TYR A 167 -20.34 39.44 20.00
C TYR A 167 -19.66 38.43 19.07
N ASP A 168 -19.65 38.75 17.78
CA ASP A 168 -18.98 37.92 16.79
C ASP A 168 -17.53 38.37 16.63
N GLU A 169 -16.59 37.45 16.83
CA GLU A 169 -15.18 37.64 16.56
C GLU A 169 -14.85 36.99 15.22
N THR A 170 -14.50 37.80 14.22
CA THR A 170 -14.05 37.29 12.91
C THR A 170 -12.54 37.35 12.85
N THR A 171 -11.89 36.18 12.78
CA THR A 171 -10.45 36.05 12.59
C THR A 171 -10.11 35.69 11.14
N PRO A 172 -9.04 36.25 10.56
CA PRO A 172 -8.53 35.83 9.26
C PRO A 172 -8.15 34.34 9.29
N GLY A 173 -8.59 33.59 8.27
CA GLY A 173 -8.17 32.22 8.02
C GLY A 173 -6.99 32.20 7.03
N MET A 174 -7.07 31.30 6.05
CA MET A 174 -6.11 31.25 4.93
C MET A 174 -6.22 32.53 4.08
N GLY A 175 -5.11 33.19 3.76
CA GLY A 175 -5.10 34.37 2.88
C GLY A 175 -5.39 34.00 1.42
N ALA A 176 -5.88 34.96 0.62
CA ALA A 176 -6.06 34.73 -0.81
C ALA A 176 -4.69 34.52 -1.49
N GLY A 177 -4.58 33.56 -2.40
CA GLY A 177 -3.30 33.22 -3.00
C GLY A 177 -3.34 31.96 -3.86
N TYR A 178 -2.21 31.69 -4.53
CA TYR A 178 -1.98 30.42 -5.19
C TYR A 178 -1.50 29.38 -4.18
N TYR A 179 -2.25 28.28 -4.08
CA TYR A 179 -1.91 27.15 -3.22
C TYR A 179 -1.71 25.90 -4.07
N GLN A 180 -0.77 25.06 -3.67
CA GLN A 180 -0.60 23.75 -4.25
C GLN A 180 -1.75 22.86 -3.80
N ASP A 181 -2.52 22.38 -4.76
CA ASP A 181 -3.55 21.37 -4.58
C ASP A 181 -3.14 20.07 -5.26
N THR A 182 -3.78 18.99 -4.84
CA THR A 182 -3.70 17.73 -5.54
C THR A 182 -5.02 17.48 -6.24
N ASP A 183 -4.94 17.15 -7.52
CA ASP A 183 -6.06 16.65 -8.29
C ASP A 183 -5.73 15.28 -8.89
N SER A 184 -6.68 14.69 -9.60
CA SER A 184 -6.58 13.35 -10.12
C SER A 184 -7.28 13.21 -11.46
N ARG A 185 -6.69 12.43 -12.37
CA ARG A 185 -7.26 12.12 -13.68
C ARG A 185 -7.09 10.64 -14.01
N ASP A 186 -8.04 10.12 -14.78
CA ASP A 186 -7.95 8.77 -15.31
C ASP A 186 -7.15 8.79 -16.62
N ILE A 187 -6.08 7.99 -16.66
CA ILE A 187 -5.20 7.86 -17.83
C ILE A 187 -5.18 6.41 -18.33
N PRO A 188 -4.95 6.18 -19.64
CA PRO A 188 -4.68 4.85 -20.14
C PRO A 188 -3.37 4.30 -19.59
N ALA A 189 -3.36 3.04 -19.19
CA ALA A 189 -2.19 2.33 -18.73
C ALA A 189 -2.21 0.87 -19.22
N LEU A 190 -1.06 0.21 -19.10
CA LEU A 190 -0.95 -1.25 -19.17
C LEU A 190 -0.58 -1.77 -17.80
N LYS A 191 -1.40 -2.69 -17.26
CA LYS A 191 -1.00 -3.50 -16.12
C LYS A 191 -0.01 -4.56 -16.58
N VAL A 192 1.13 -4.62 -15.90
CA VAL A 192 2.21 -5.57 -16.18
C VAL A 192 2.27 -6.59 -15.05
N GLN A 193 1.79 -7.79 -15.36
CA GLN A 193 1.81 -8.93 -14.44
C GLN A 193 3.05 -9.76 -14.69
N VAL A 194 4.03 -9.66 -13.81
CA VAL A 194 5.25 -10.47 -13.86
C VAL A 194 5.00 -11.77 -13.12
N ARG A 195 5.29 -12.90 -13.79
CA ARG A 195 5.18 -14.25 -13.22
C ARG A 195 6.46 -15.03 -13.49
N LEU A 196 7.04 -15.58 -12.43
CA LEU A 196 8.23 -16.40 -12.43
C LEU A 196 7.84 -17.88 -12.24
N PRO A 197 8.50 -18.81 -12.93
CA PRO A 197 8.44 -20.22 -12.58
C PRO A 197 8.95 -20.45 -11.16
N PRO A 198 8.46 -21.47 -10.42
CA PRO A 198 8.93 -21.77 -9.05
C PRO A 198 10.45 -21.91 -8.92
N LYS A 199 11.12 -22.50 -9.94
CA LYS A 199 12.59 -22.64 -9.99
C LYS A 199 13.35 -21.31 -10.07
N GLN A 200 12.66 -20.24 -10.44
CA GLN A 200 13.21 -18.88 -10.57
C GLN A 200 12.70 -17.96 -9.46
N ALA A 201 12.06 -18.51 -8.42
CA ALA A 201 11.57 -17.71 -7.30
C ALA A 201 12.72 -16.92 -6.65
N LEU A 202 12.43 -15.67 -6.26
CA LEU A 202 13.46 -14.78 -5.72
C LEU A 202 13.71 -14.96 -4.22
N ALA A 203 12.70 -15.48 -3.52
CA ALA A 203 12.76 -15.72 -2.09
C ALA A 203 11.72 -16.77 -1.73
N SER A 204 11.80 -17.28 -0.51
CA SER A 204 10.78 -18.15 0.07
C SER A 204 10.60 -17.89 1.56
N PHE A 205 9.44 -18.24 2.10
CA PHE A 205 9.21 -18.36 3.53
C PHE A 205 8.37 -19.59 3.81
N THR A 206 8.37 -20.06 5.05
CA THR A 206 7.53 -21.18 5.48
C THR A 206 6.63 -20.72 6.61
N LEU A 207 5.34 -21.03 6.51
CA LEU A 207 4.37 -20.83 7.57
C LEU A 207 4.09 -22.15 8.26
N GLN A 208 4.08 -22.12 9.59
CA GLN A 208 3.62 -23.21 10.43
C GLN A 208 2.15 -23.00 10.79
N GLY A 209 1.44 -24.11 11.05
CA GLY A 209 0.07 -24.05 11.53
C GLY A 209 -0.02 -23.32 12.88
N GLY A 210 -1.04 -22.47 13.05
CA GLY A 210 -1.21 -21.67 14.26
C GLY A 210 -0.19 -20.54 14.46
N GLN A 211 0.60 -20.21 13.43
CA GLN A 211 1.59 -19.14 13.49
C GLN A 211 0.97 -17.76 13.18
N LEU A 212 1.24 -16.77 14.04
CA LEU A 212 0.92 -15.36 13.80
C LEU A 212 2.19 -14.61 13.40
N VAL A 213 2.26 -14.14 12.16
CA VAL A 213 3.50 -13.64 11.55
C VAL A 213 3.34 -12.22 11.05
N LEU A 214 4.34 -11.36 11.29
CA LEU A 214 4.45 -10.05 10.65
C LEU A 214 5.26 -10.17 9.35
N SER A 215 4.63 -9.86 8.23
CA SER A 215 5.25 -9.92 6.90
C SER A 215 6.46 -9.00 6.78
N GLN A 216 7.46 -9.45 6.02
CA GLN A 216 8.48 -8.57 5.48
C GLN A 216 7.84 -7.51 4.56
N ARG A 217 8.43 -6.33 4.49
CA ARG A 217 8.04 -5.30 3.53
C ARG A 217 8.67 -5.64 2.19
N SER A 218 7.83 -5.84 1.17
CA SER A 218 8.28 -6.06 -0.22
C SER A 218 7.56 -5.12 -1.17
N HIS A 219 8.27 -4.64 -2.18
CA HIS A 219 7.74 -3.73 -3.19
C HIS A 219 8.56 -3.77 -4.48
N LEU A 220 7.96 -3.27 -5.55
CA LEU A 220 8.56 -3.10 -6.86
C LEU A 220 8.81 -1.61 -7.08
N LYS A 221 10.02 -1.26 -7.51
CA LYS A 221 10.35 0.09 -8.00
C LYS A 221 10.07 0.11 -9.50
N THR A 222 9.15 0.94 -9.95
CA THR A 222 8.63 0.93 -11.33
C THR A 222 9.63 1.60 -12.29
N PRO A 223 10.01 0.95 -13.43
CA PRO A 223 9.73 -0.43 -13.79
C PRO A 223 10.66 -1.42 -13.08
N SER A 224 10.09 -2.48 -12.51
CA SER A 224 10.84 -3.52 -11.77
C SER A 224 11.26 -4.70 -12.64
N TYR A 225 10.91 -4.67 -13.92
CA TYR A 225 11.06 -5.75 -14.88
C TYR A 225 11.77 -5.29 -16.14
N ARG A 226 12.34 -6.24 -16.87
CA ARG A 226 12.92 -6.04 -18.21
C ARG A 226 12.47 -7.15 -19.14
N TYR A 227 12.14 -6.79 -20.37
CA TYR A 227 11.89 -7.71 -21.48
C TYR A 227 12.24 -7.00 -22.79
N ARG A 228 12.56 -7.78 -23.83
CA ARG A 228 12.72 -7.25 -25.19
C ARG A 228 11.37 -7.17 -25.89
N GLN A 229 10.95 -5.96 -26.25
CA GLN A 229 9.68 -5.72 -26.95
C GLN A 229 9.54 -6.54 -28.24
N GLY A 230 10.63 -6.73 -29.00
CA GLY A 230 10.63 -7.52 -30.23
C GLY A 230 10.30 -9.02 -30.05
N ASN A 231 10.37 -9.52 -28.82
CA ASN A 231 10.05 -10.91 -28.46
C ASN A 231 8.63 -11.06 -27.89
N CYS A 232 7.92 -9.96 -27.62
CA CYS A 232 6.55 -9.99 -27.14
C CYS A 232 5.59 -10.53 -28.21
N ARG A 233 4.55 -11.23 -27.76
CA ARG A 233 3.51 -11.79 -28.64
C ARG A 233 2.13 -11.39 -28.15
N LYS A 234 1.29 -10.98 -29.10
CA LYS A 234 -0.14 -10.85 -28.84
C LYS A 234 -0.74 -12.25 -28.72
N VAL A 235 -1.21 -12.58 -27.51
CA VAL A 235 -1.76 -13.91 -27.15
C VAL A 235 -3.27 -13.89 -26.99
N ALA A 236 -3.87 -12.71 -26.83
CA ALA A 236 -5.32 -12.47 -26.91
C ALA A 236 -5.59 -11.06 -27.47
N ALA A 237 -6.86 -10.69 -27.66
CA ALA A 237 -7.24 -9.37 -28.17
C ALA A 237 -6.71 -8.22 -27.29
N ASP A 238 -6.74 -8.44 -25.98
CA ASP A 238 -6.43 -7.52 -24.88
C ASP A 238 -5.19 -7.95 -24.07
N ARG A 239 -4.38 -8.88 -24.59
CA ARG A 239 -3.21 -9.41 -23.87
C ARG A 239 -1.99 -9.61 -24.75
N VAL A 240 -0.88 -9.09 -24.27
CA VAL A 240 0.46 -9.32 -24.83
C VAL A 240 1.33 -9.98 -23.76
N ASP A 241 1.96 -11.09 -24.11
CA ASP A 241 2.95 -11.75 -23.25
C ASP A 241 4.36 -11.46 -23.77
N CYS A 242 5.26 -11.10 -22.87
CA CYS A 242 6.66 -10.83 -23.15
C CYS A 242 7.56 -11.79 -22.33
N PRO A 243 8.57 -12.43 -22.96
CA PRO A 243 9.53 -13.24 -22.22
C PRO A 243 10.39 -12.34 -21.34
N LEU A 244 10.47 -12.69 -20.06
CA LEU A 244 11.16 -11.89 -19.05
C LEU A 244 12.69 -12.05 -19.17
N GLU A 245 13.41 -10.95 -19.04
CA GLU A 245 14.88 -10.93 -19.00
C GLU A 245 15.42 -10.61 -17.61
N GLY A 246 14.70 -9.78 -16.86
CA GLY A 246 15.03 -9.41 -15.50
C GLY A 246 13.79 -9.03 -14.71
N PHE A 247 13.85 -9.25 -13.40
CA PHE A 247 12.85 -8.82 -12.43
C PHE A 247 13.54 -8.61 -11.09
N THR A 248 13.17 -7.55 -10.39
CA THR A 248 13.78 -7.14 -9.13
C THR A 248 12.70 -6.76 -8.12
N VAL A 249 12.77 -7.36 -6.94
CA VAL A 249 11.93 -7.00 -5.80
C VAL A 249 12.80 -6.39 -4.72
N HIS A 250 12.36 -5.28 -4.16
CA HIS A 250 13.03 -4.63 -3.05
C HIS A 250 12.39 -5.05 -1.74
N THR A 251 13.22 -5.34 -0.74
CA THR A 251 12.76 -5.85 0.55
C THR A 251 13.35 -5.08 1.72
N LEU A 252 12.53 -4.90 2.75
CA LEU A 252 12.88 -4.25 4.02
C LEU A 252 12.40 -5.15 5.17
N PRO A 253 13.09 -5.16 6.33
CA PRO A 253 12.73 -6.03 7.46
C PRO A 253 11.26 -5.87 7.89
N PRO A 254 10.66 -6.91 8.52
CA PRO A 254 9.37 -6.78 9.19
C PRO A 254 9.44 -5.64 10.22
N PRO A 255 8.49 -4.68 10.22
CA PRO A 255 8.56 -3.50 11.06
C PRO A 255 8.08 -3.77 12.48
N MET A 256 8.87 -4.54 13.23
CA MET A 256 8.50 -5.00 14.57
C MET A 256 8.34 -3.83 15.56
N ASP A 257 9.24 -2.85 15.54
CA ASP A 257 9.19 -1.73 16.50
C ASP A 257 7.95 -0.85 16.30
N PHE A 258 7.65 -0.49 15.05
CA PHE A 258 6.40 0.18 14.71
C PHE A 258 5.19 -0.62 15.20
N THR A 259 5.18 -1.91 14.93
CA THR A 259 4.04 -2.78 15.27
C THR A 259 3.84 -2.86 16.77
N ARG A 260 4.91 -3.08 17.54
CA ARG A 260 4.87 -3.15 19.01
C ARG A 260 4.38 -1.83 19.61
N ASN A 261 4.95 -0.70 19.17
CA ASN A 261 4.55 0.62 19.64
C ASN A 261 3.08 0.90 19.31
N TYR A 262 2.65 0.60 18.09
CA TYR A 262 1.27 0.79 17.66
C TYR A 262 0.29 -0.04 18.49
N LEU A 263 0.60 -1.31 18.75
CA LEU A 263 -0.24 -2.19 19.57
C LEU A 263 -0.28 -1.74 21.04
N ALA A 264 0.82 -1.23 21.59
CA ALA A 264 0.88 -0.72 22.96
C ALA A 264 -0.03 0.50 23.20
N THR A 265 -0.30 1.31 22.17
CA THR A 265 -1.23 2.46 22.28
C THR A 265 -2.71 2.07 22.33
N ARG A 266 -3.04 0.78 22.20
CA ARG A 266 -4.43 0.30 22.14
C ARG A 266 -4.98 0.05 23.53
N ALA A 267 -5.59 1.09 24.11
CA ALA A 267 -6.22 1.04 25.43
C ALA A 267 -7.41 0.07 25.56
N THR A 268 -7.96 -0.42 24.44
CA THR A 268 -9.19 -1.23 24.40
C THR A 268 -8.96 -2.74 24.30
N LEU A 269 -7.70 -3.21 24.31
CA LEU A 269 -7.41 -4.64 24.21
C LEU A 269 -7.60 -5.35 25.54
N ASN A 270 -8.42 -6.41 25.56
CA ASN A 270 -8.54 -7.29 26.72
C ASN A 270 -7.32 -8.24 26.84
N ALA A 271 -7.21 -8.95 27.96
CA ALA A 271 -6.07 -9.83 28.25
C ALA A 271 -5.86 -10.92 27.19
N GLU A 272 -6.94 -11.54 26.68
CA GLU A 272 -6.86 -12.58 25.64
C GLU A 272 -6.33 -12.02 24.32
N GLN A 273 -6.78 -10.81 23.94
CA GLN A 273 -6.34 -10.13 22.73
C GLN A 273 -4.87 -9.70 22.83
N GLN A 274 -4.43 -9.23 24.00
CA GLN A 274 -3.03 -8.92 24.26
C GLN A 274 -2.16 -10.19 24.17
N ALA A 275 -2.61 -11.30 24.78
CA ALA A 275 -1.92 -12.58 24.71
C ALA A 275 -1.83 -13.09 23.26
N LEU A 276 -2.92 -13.00 22.48
CA LEU A 276 -2.92 -13.35 21.07
C LEU A 276 -1.87 -12.55 20.28
N LEU A 277 -1.86 -11.22 20.43
CA LEU A 277 -0.96 -10.32 19.69
C LEU A 277 0.50 -10.44 20.14
N SER A 278 0.75 -10.85 21.39
CA SER A 278 2.10 -11.10 21.90
C SER A 278 2.81 -12.27 21.19
N ARG A 279 2.04 -13.16 20.54
CA ARG A 279 2.56 -14.28 19.73
C ARG A 279 3.09 -13.86 18.36
N LEU A 280 2.95 -12.58 17.99
CA LEU A 280 3.39 -12.07 16.69
C LEU A 280 4.92 -12.17 16.55
N VAL A 281 5.36 -12.92 15.54
CA VAL A 281 6.78 -13.10 15.22
C VAL A 281 7.13 -12.51 13.85
N PRO A 282 8.36 -12.03 13.63
CA PRO A 282 8.78 -11.55 12.32
C PRO A 282 8.86 -12.71 11.30
N MET A 283 8.38 -12.47 10.08
CA MET A 283 8.51 -13.41 8.97
C MET A 283 9.98 -13.70 8.67
N GLN A 284 10.31 -14.99 8.59
CA GLN A 284 11.65 -15.46 8.23
C GLN A 284 11.68 -15.78 6.74
N VAL A 285 12.38 -14.95 5.98
CA VAL A 285 12.51 -15.10 4.51
C VAL A 285 13.89 -15.65 4.17
N THR A 286 13.90 -16.72 3.39
CA THR A 286 15.08 -17.29 2.75
C THR A 286 15.24 -16.70 1.35
N LEU A 287 16.36 -16.05 1.10
CA LEU A 287 16.66 -15.41 -0.18
C LEU A 287 17.18 -16.45 -1.17
N LEU A 288 16.61 -16.47 -2.38
CA LEU A 288 16.93 -17.45 -3.44
C LEU A 288 17.56 -16.77 -4.67
N GLY A 289 17.19 -15.51 -4.92
CA GLY A 289 17.75 -14.68 -5.99
C GLY A 289 19.04 -13.97 -5.59
N ARG A 290 19.63 -13.26 -6.55
CA ARG A 290 20.84 -12.46 -6.34
C ARG A 290 20.49 -11.20 -5.54
N GLN A 291 21.22 -10.95 -4.46
CA GLN A 291 21.11 -9.72 -3.69
C GLN A 291 22.01 -8.64 -4.27
N GLY A 292 21.48 -7.42 -4.35
CA GLY A 292 22.28 -6.22 -4.63
C GLY A 292 22.58 -5.42 -3.35
N PRO A 293 23.29 -4.29 -3.49
CA PRO A 293 23.58 -3.40 -2.37
C PRO A 293 22.28 -2.85 -1.78
N ALA A 294 22.21 -2.76 -0.45
CA ALA A 294 21.06 -2.21 0.24
C ALA A 294 20.94 -0.70 -0.03
N ASP A 295 19.71 -0.26 -0.33
CA ASP A 295 19.34 1.14 -0.44
C ASP A 295 18.59 1.57 0.84
N PRO A 296 18.89 2.73 1.45
CA PRO A 296 18.25 3.15 2.69
C PRO A 296 16.76 3.47 2.55
N VAL A 297 16.30 3.81 1.34
CA VAL A 297 14.91 4.15 1.02
C VAL A 297 14.15 2.92 0.53
N TRP A 298 14.74 2.21 -0.42
CA TRP A 298 14.10 1.09 -1.11
C TRP A 298 14.41 -0.26 -0.46
N GLY A 299 15.45 -0.38 0.37
CA GLY A 299 15.89 -1.63 0.96
C GLY A 299 16.76 -2.45 0.04
N THR A 300 16.83 -3.75 0.30
CA THR A 300 17.72 -4.66 -0.43
C THR A 300 17.03 -5.20 -1.67
N PRO A 301 17.58 -4.94 -2.88
CA PRO A 301 17.06 -5.52 -4.12
C PRO A 301 17.43 -7.01 -4.20
N ILE A 302 16.47 -7.82 -4.61
CA ILE A 302 16.62 -9.23 -4.93
C ILE A 302 16.21 -9.41 -6.38
N SER A 303 17.10 -9.92 -7.21
CA SER A 303 16.91 -10.04 -8.65
C SER A 303 17.05 -11.49 -9.12
N LEU A 304 16.53 -11.77 -10.32
CA LEU A 304 16.79 -13.03 -11.00
C LEU A 304 18.31 -13.27 -11.14
N PRO A 305 18.78 -14.52 -10.97
CA PRO A 305 20.16 -14.88 -11.28
C PRO A 305 20.46 -14.66 -12.77
N GLU A 306 21.68 -14.26 -13.08
CA GLU A 306 22.16 -14.01 -14.45
C GLU A 306 22.27 -15.28 -15.30
#